data_AF-A0A0D0CBI4-F1
#
_entry.id   AF-A0A0D0CBI4-F1
#
_cell.length_a   1.000
_cell.length_b   1.000
_cell.length_c   1.000
_cell.angle_alpha   90.00
_cell.angle_beta   90.00
_cell.angle_gamma   90.00
#
_symmetry.space_group_name_H-M   'P 1'
#
loop_
_entity.id
_entity.type
_entity.pdbx_description
1 polymer ?
#
loop_
_entity_poly.entity_id
_entity_poly.type
_entity_poly.pdbx_seq_one_letter_code
_entity_poly.pdbx_strand_id
1 'polypeptide(L)'
;PACTPETRVEILEKIMKCANTISENQVCWIGGMAGTGKSTIAKSLCDAFEQENLASAFFCSRPLEGCWDHTRIIPTIDYQLAKYSRTFAEALTKELEKDQDLADKDIKKQMDLLLKKPWEVTAHKLTAVNAIAIIDALDEC
;
A
#
# COMPACT_ATOMS: atom_id res chain seq x y z
N PRO A 1 8.45 -11.89 -9.28
CA PRO A 1 7.93 -13.28 -9.21
C PRO A 1 7.62 -13.62 -7.75
N ALA A 2 6.67 -14.52 -7.49
CA ALA A 2 6.37 -14.99 -6.14
C ALA A 2 7.44 -15.99 -5.64
N CYS A 3 7.45 -16.27 -4.33
CA CYS A 3 8.27 -17.31 -3.72
C CYS A 3 7.93 -18.68 -4.33
N THR A 4 8.95 -19.51 -4.50
CA THR A 4 8.76 -20.93 -4.84
C THR A 4 7.92 -21.60 -3.75
N PRO A 5 7.00 -22.52 -4.09
CA PRO A 5 6.23 -23.26 -3.09
C PRO A 5 7.13 -23.84 -1.99
N GLU A 6 6.63 -23.85 -0.75
CA GLU A 6 7.31 -24.37 0.44
C GLU A 6 8.58 -23.60 0.86
N THR A 7 8.88 -22.47 0.22
CA THR A 7 10.00 -21.58 0.62
C THR A 7 9.48 -20.35 1.37
N ARG A 8 10.31 -19.82 2.29
CA ARG A 8 10.01 -18.59 3.05
C ARG A 8 8.69 -18.63 3.85
N VAL A 9 8.16 -19.83 4.11
CA VAL A 9 6.87 -20.07 4.77
C VAL A 9 6.78 -19.33 6.11
N GLU A 10 7.76 -19.52 7.00
CA GLU A 10 7.76 -18.88 8.33
C GLU A 10 7.70 -17.34 8.27
N ILE A 11 8.39 -16.74 7.29
CA ILE A 11 8.42 -15.28 7.11
C ILE A 11 7.07 -14.80 6.59
N LEU A 12 6.52 -15.50 5.59
CA LEU A 12 5.21 -15.21 5.02
C LEU A 12 4.12 -15.28 6.10
N GLU A 13 4.07 -16.37 6.87
CA GLU A 13 3.11 -16.56 7.97
C GLU A 13 3.24 -15.45 9.03
N LYS A 14 4.47 -15.10 9.42
CA LYS A 14 4.70 -14.03 10.39
C LYS A 14 4.17 -12.68 9.91
N ILE A 15 4.39 -12.36 8.63
CA ILE A 15 3.93 -11.08 8.06
C ILE A 15 2.42 -11.11 7.84
N MET A 16 1.86 -12.23 7.39
CA MET A 16 0.41 -12.38 7.26
C MET A 16 -0.29 -12.23 8.60
N LYS A 17 0.26 -12.83 9.66
CA LYS A 17 -0.24 -12.65 11.02
C LYS A 17 -0.11 -11.19 11.47
N CYS A 18 1.02 -10.56 11.18
CA CYS A 18 1.22 -9.13 11.45
C CYS A 18 0.12 -8.32 10.75
N ALA A 19 -0.01 -8.39 9.42
CA ALA A 19 -0.95 -7.58 8.65
C ALA A 19 -2.45 -7.81 8.98
N ASN A 20 -2.80 -8.98 9.52
CA ASN A 20 -4.18 -9.28 9.90
C ASN A 20 -4.52 -8.96 11.37
N THR A 21 -3.55 -8.56 12.20
CA THR A 21 -3.80 -8.27 13.62
C THR A 21 -4.31 -6.84 13.78
N ILE A 22 -5.58 -6.61 14.15
CA ILE A 22 -6.11 -5.25 14.32
C ILE A 22 -5.42 -4.55 15.51
N SER A 23 -4.59 -3.53 15.24
CA SER A 23 -3.98 -2.66 16.24
C SER A 23 -3.88 -1.21 15.76
N GLU A 24 -3.82 -0.25 16.67
CA GLU A 24 -3.49 1.14 16.34
C GLU A 24 -2.07 1.19 15.74
N ASN A 25 -1.91 1.86 14.59
CA ASN A 25 -0.63 2.09 13.89
C ASN A 25 0.13 0.82 13.46
N GLN A 26 -0.55 -0.12 12.82
CA GLN A 26 0.09 -1.34 12.31
C GLN A 26 0.97 -1.08 11.07
N VAL A 27 2.28 -1.29 11.22
CA VAL A 27 3.24 -1.32 10.12
C VAL A 27 4.12 -2.55 10.26
N CYS A 28 4.16 -3.40 9.23
CA CYS A 28 4.99 -4.60 9.18
C CYS A 28 6.19 -4.35 8.25
N TRP A 29 7.41 -4.45 8.78
CA TRP A 29 8.63 -4.14 8.03
C TRP A 29 9.45 -5.39 7.70
N ILE A 30 9.93 -5.50 6.46
CA ILE A 30 10.82 -6.57 6.00
C ILE A 30 12.19 -5.97 5.65
N GLY A 31 13.18 -6.24 6.50
CA GLY A 31 14.57 -5.82 6.28
C GLY A 31 15.47 -7.00 5.94
N GLY A 32 16.48 -6.77 5.11
CA GLY A 32 17.48 -7.80 4.76
C GLY A 32 18.44 -7.34 3.67
N MET A 33 19.56 -8.04 3.52
CA MET A 33 20.58 -7.74 2.52
C MET A 33 20.01 -7.72 1.09
N ALA A 34 20.66 -6.98 0.20
CA ALA A 34 20.33 -7.02 -1.23
C ALA A 34 20.41 -8.47 -1.76
N GLY A 35 19.52 -8.83 -2.69
CA GLY A 35 19.49 -10.17 -3.28
C GLY A 35 18.87 -11.28 -2.41
N THR A 36 18.33 -10.97 -1.23
CA THR A 36 17.73 -12.00 -0.34
C THR A 36 16.28 -12.38 -0.70
N GLY A 37 15.70 -11.73 -1.72
CA GLY A 37 14.35 -12.02 -2.23
C GLY A 37 13.22 -11.27 -1.51
N LYS A 38 13.47 -10.08 -0.97
CA LYS A 38 12.43 -9.24 -0.31
C LYS A 38 11.26 -8.92 -1.25
N SER A 39 11.55 -8.46 -2.46
CA SER A 39 10.53 -8.21 -3.49
C SER A 39 9.75 -9.47 -3.88
N THR A 40 10.39 -10.63 -3.83
CA THR A 40 9.74 -11.93 -4.05
C THR A 40 8.73 -12.24 -2.94
N ILE A 41 9.08 -11.95 -1.68
CA ILE A 41 8.18 -12.05 -0.53
C ILE A 41 7.01 -11.07 -0.67
N ALA A 42 7.29 -9.80 -1.00
CA ALA A 42 6.25 -8.79 -1.23
C ALA A 42 5.26 -9.23 -2.31
N LYS A 43 5.75 -9.81 -3.41
CA LYS A 43 4.89 -10.36 -4.47
C LYS A 43 4.04 -11.54 -3.99
N SER A 44 4.61 -12.48 -3.22
CA SER A 44 3.83 -13.56 -2.60
C SER A 44 2.75 -13.06 -1.65
N LEU A 45 3.00 -11.99 -0.90
CA LEU A 45 2.00 -11.39 -0.02
C LEU A 45 0.88 -10.74 -0.84
N CYS A 46 1.19 -10.05 -1.94
CA CYS A 46 0.16 -9.55 -2.84
C CYS A 46 -0.73 -10.70 -3.34
N ASP A 47 -0.14 -11.79 -3.82
CA ASP A 47 -0.91 -12.93 -4.35
C ASP A 47 -1.77 -13.58 -3.25
N ALA A 48 -1.31 -13.61 -2.00
CA ALA A 48 -2.07 -14.14 -0.87
C ALA A 48 -3.25 -13.25 -0.47
N PHE A 49 -3.10 -11.93 -0.57
CA PHE A 49 -4.14 -10.97 -0.14
C PHE A 49 -5.07 -10.52 -1.27
N GLU A 50 -4.74 -10.81 -2.54
CA GLU A 50 -5.47 -10.30 -3.72
C GLU A 50 -6.97 -10.60 -3.69
N GLN A 51 -7.37 -11.77 -3.18
CA GLN A 51 -8.78 -12.19 -3.11
C GLN A 51 -9.47 -11.87 -1.78
N GLU A 52 -8.71 -11.39 -0.79
CA GLU A 52 -9.24 -11.17 0.56
C GLU A 52 -9.32 -9.67 0.87
N ASN A 53 -8.18 -8.98 0.86
CA ASN A 53 -8.07 -7.67 1.47
C ASN A 53 -6.91 -6.79 0.97
N LEU A 54 -6.26 -7.16 -0.14
CA LEU A 54 -5.27 -6.29 -0.78
C LEU A 54 -5.96 -5.07 -1.38
N ALA A 55 -5.79 -3.93 -0.72
CA ALA A 55 -6.40 -2.67 -1.15
C ALA A 55 -5.45 -1.86 -2.04
N SER A 56 -4.14 -2.03 -1.87
CA SER A 56 -3.13 -1.38 -2.70
C SER A 56 -1.80 -2.12 -2.70
N ALA A 57 -1.06 -2.02 -3.81
CA ALA A 57 0.34 -2.38 -3.89
C ALA A 57 1.14 -1.40 -4.77
N PHE A 58 2.33 -1.01 -4.31
CA PHE A 58 3.30 -0.23 -5.06
C PHE A 58 4.68 -0.87 -4.99
N PHE A 59 5.35 -1.00 -6.13
CA PHE A 59 6.70 -1.56 -6.22
C PHE A 59 7.61 -0.50 -6.79
N CYS A 60 8.52 0.04 -5.97
CA CYS A 60 9.57 0.90 -6.47
C CYS A 60 10.48 0.09 -7.40
N SER A 61 10.78 0.62 -8.59
CA SER A 61 11.58 -0.09 -9.58
C SER A 61 12.21 0.89 -10.57
N ARG A 62 13.54 1.01 -10.53
CA ARG A 62 14.30 1.93 -11.39
C ARG A 62 14.12 1.71 -12.91
N PRO A 63 14.01 0.47 -13.43
CA PRO A 63 13.81 0.25 -14.86
C PRO A 63 12.42 0.67 -15.37
N LEU A 64 11.46 0.89 -14.47
CA LEU A 64 10.07 1.22 -14.82
C LEU A 64 9.83 2.71 -14.61
N GLU A 65 9.44 3.39 -15.67
CA GLU A 65 9.19 4.83 -15.65
C GLU A 65 8.08 5.18 -14.64
N GLY A 66 8.36 6.10 -13.73
CA GLY A 66 7.44 6.50 -12.65
C GLY A 66 7.46 5.61 -11.41
N CYS A 67 8.11 4.44 -11.43
CA CYS A 67 8.28 3.59 -10.24
C CYS A 67 9.52 3.98 -9.40
N TRP A 68 10.28 4.98 -9.79
CA TRP A 68 11.39 5.56 -9.02
C TRP A 68 11.05 6.96 -8.47
N ASP A 69 9.88 7.48 -8.83
CA ASP A 69 9.42 8.80 -8.40
C ASP A 69 8.58 8.66 -7.12
N HIS A 70 9.19 8.98 -5.99
CA HIS A 70 8.54 8.91 -4.68
C HIS A 70 7.25 9.74 -4.60
N THR A 71 7.10 10.78 -5.44
CA THR A 71 5.88 11.61 -5.48
C THR A 71 4.67 10.86 -6.06
N ARG A 72 4.88 9.69 -6.69
CA ARG A 72 3.81 8.86 -7.26
C ARG A 72 3.32 7.76 -6.33
N ILE A 73 4.03 7.49 -5.23
CA ILE A 73 3.66 6.44 -4.28
C ILE A 73 2.27 6.70 -3.73
N ILE A 74 2.05 7.88 -3.17
CA ILE A 74 0.78 8.23 -2.52
C ILE A 74 -0.37 8.31 -3.52
N PRO A 75 -0.28 9.06 -4.65
CA PRO A 75 -1.34 9.08 -5.66
C PRO A 75 -1.71 7.69 -6.20
N THR A 76 -0.73 6.79 -6.37
CA THR A 76 -0.99 5.42 -6.83
C THR A 76 -1.73 4.61 -5.78
N ILE A 77 -1.33 4.72 -4.51
CA ILE A 77 -2.02 4.06 -3.39
C ILE A 77 -3.46 4.57 -3.31
N ASP A 78 -3.67 5.88 -3.33
CA ASP A 78 -5.00 6.48 -3.21
C ASP A 78 -5.93 6.07 -4.36
N TYR A 79 -5.40 6.01 -5.58
CA TYR A 79 -6.16 5.53 -6.74
C TYR A 79 -6.61 4.07 -6.58
N GLN A 80 -5.71 3.20 -6.10
CA GLN A 80 -6.03 1.79 -5.87
C GLN A 80 -7.01 1.63 -4.70
N LEU A 81 -6.83 2.38 -3.61
CA LEU A 81 -7.76 2.42 -2.48
C LEU A 81 -9.15 2.92 -2.89
N ALA A 82 -9.24 3.91 -3.79
CA ALA A 82 -10.50 4.40 -4.32
C ALA A 82 -11.23 3.33 -5.16
N LYS A 83 -10.51 2.47 -5.88
CA LYS A 83 -11.11 1.31 -6.56
C LYS A 83 -11.59 0.26 -5.56
N TYR A 84 -10.84 0.05 -4.48
CA TYR A 84 -11.17 -0.91 -3.43
C TYR A 84 -12.38 -0.46 -2.59
N SER A 85 -12.49 0.84 -2.28
CA SER A 85 -13.49 1.39 -1.38
C SER A 85 -14.20 2.60 -1.99
N ARG A 86 -15.49 2.42 -2.29
CA ARG A 86 -16.36 3.52 -2.77
C ARG A 86 -16.44 4.68 -1.78
N THR A 87 -16.48 4.40 -0.48
CA THR A 87 -16.56 5.46 0.53
C THR A 87 -15.27 6.27 0.58
N PHE A 88 -14.11 5.61 0.44
CA PHE A 88 -12.83 6.28 0.28
C PHE A 88 -12.80 7.13 -1.00
N ALA A 89 -13.24 6.59 -2.14
CA ALA A 89 -13.30 7.32 -3.41
C ALA A 89 -14.13 8.61 -3.31
N GLU A 90 -15.29 8.55 -2.65
CA GLU A 90 -16.14 9.72 -2.43
C GLU A 90 -15.47 10.76 -1.53
N ALA A 91 -14.72 10.33 -0.51
CA ALA A 91 -13.98 11.24 0.37
C ALA A 91 -12.77 11.86 -0.34
N LEU A 92 -12.01 11.07 -1.11
CA LEU A 92 -10.89 11.52 -1.92
C LEU A 92 -11.33 12.55 -2.98
N THR A 93 -12.44 12.28 -3.67
CA THR A 93 -12.98 13.19 -4.69
C THR A 93 -13.26 14.58 -4.11
N LYS A 94 -13.79 14.67 -2.90
CA LYS A 94 -14.05 15.96 -2.23
C LYS A 94 -12.78 16.75 -1.91
N GLU A 95 -11.65 16.08 -1.70
CA GLU A 95 -10.37 16.77 -1.49
C GLU A 95 -9.78 17.22 -2.84
N LEU A 96 -9.89 16.41 -3.90
CA LEU A 96 -9.49 16.77 -5.26
C LEU A 96 -10.34 17.91 -5.86
N GLU A 97 -11.63 17.99 -5.52
CA GLU A 97 -12.51 19.09 -5.93
C GLU A 97 -12.07 20.46 -5.35
N LYS A 98 -11.39 20.45 -4.19
CA LYS A 98 -10.85 21.67 -3.58
C LYS A 98 -9.53 22.09 -4.22
N ASP A 99 -8.80 21.13 -4.77
CA ASP A 99 -7.41 21.29 -5.19
C ASP A 99 -7.04 20.20 -6.22
N GLN A 100 -7.18 20.52 -7.51
CA GLN A 100 -7.00 19.54 -8.60
C GLN A 100 -5.54 19.11 -8.76
N ASP A 101 -4.59 19.97 -8.36
CA ASP A 101 -3.15 19.71 -8.48
C ASP A 101 -2.59 19.01 -7.22
N LEU A 102 -3.45 18.54 -6.31
CA LEU A 102 -3.02 17.97 -5.02
C LEU A 102 -2.12 16.74 -5.19
N ALA A 103 -2.30 15.98 -6.28
CA ALA A 103 -1.46 14.84 -6.65
C ALA A 103 -0.04 15.25 -7.09
N ASP A 104 0.18 16.50 -7.48
CA ASP A 104 1.49 17.02 -7.91
C ASP A 104 2.21 17.78 -6.77
N LYS A 105 1.62 17.84 -5.58
CA LYS A 105 2.20 18.52 -4.41
C LYS A 105 3.24 17.65 -3.72
N ASP A 106 3.93 18.25 -2.76
CA ASP A 106 4.89 17.55 -1.93
C ASP A 106 4.25 16.34 -1.22
N ILE A 107 5.05 15.29 -1.01
CA ILE A 107 4.59 14.01 -0.46
C ILE A 107 3.89 14.15 0.90
N LYS A 108 4.26 15.16 1.69
CA LYS A 108 3.63 15.43 2.98
C LYS A 108 2.18 15.89 2.79
N LYS A 109 1.94 16.82 1.86
CA LYS A 109 0.56 17.23 1.50
C LYS A 109 -0.24 16.10 0.89
N GLN A 110 0.37 15.30 0.01
CA GLN A 110 -0.29 14.11 -0.55
C GLN A 110 -0.71 13.16 0.58
N MET A 111 0.20 12.81 1.49
CA MET A 111 -0.07 11.93 2.63
C MET A 111 -1.20 12.47 3.52
N ASP A 112 -1.14 13.75 3.87
CA ASP A 112 -2.11 14.36 4.79
C ASP A 112 -3.50 14.50 4.15
N LEU A 113 -3.58 14.93 2.89
CA LEU A 113 -4.83 15.36 2.25
C LEU A 113 -5.44 14.32 1.30
N LEU A 114 -4.64 13.49 0.63
CA LEU A 114 -5.15 12.45 -0.27
C LEU A 114 -5.37 11.11 0.45
N LEU A 115 -4.47 10.74 1.36
CA LEU A 115 -4.55 9.45 2.04
C LEU A 115 -5.20 9.56 3.42
N LYS A 116 -4.54 10.24 4.36
CA LYS A 116 -4.90 10.23 5.79
C LYS A 116 -6.30 10.80 6.03
N LYS A 117 -6.58 11.99 5.52
CA LYS A 117 -7.85 12.67 5.77
C LYS A 117 -9.05 11.91 5.17
N PRO A 118 -9.03 11.44 3.90
CA PRO A 118 -10.09 10.57 3.39
C PRO A 118 -10.23 9.26 4.16
N TRP A 119 -9.11 8.68 4.61
CA TRP A 119 -9.11 7.47 5.43
C TRP A 119 -9.80 7.68 6.78
N GLU A 120 -9.44 8.70 7.54
CA GLU A 120 -10.03 8.99 8.87
C GLU A 120 -11.57 9.14 8.81
N VAL A 121 -12.07 9.78 7.75
CA VAL A 121 -13.51 9.98 7.54
C VAL A 121 -14.23 8.69 7.15
N THR A 122 -13.53 7.69 6.62
CA THR A 122 -14.14 6.48 6.04
C THR A 122 -13.78 5.18 6.78
N ALA A 123 -12.77 5.20 7.65
CA ALA A 123 -12.23 4.04 8.36
C ALA A 123 -13.29 3.27 9.17
N HIS A 124 -14.22 3.99 9.82
CA HIS A 124 -15.31 3.38 10.58
C HIS A 124 -16.33 2.61 9.71
N LYS A 125 -16.30 2.79 8.38
CA LYS A 125 -17.15 2.08 7.41
C LYS A 125 -16.44 0.90 6.75
N LEU A 126 -15.13 0.76 6.96
CA LEU A 126 -14.28 -0.33 6.43
C LEU A 126 -14.15 -1.49 7.42
N THR A 127 -14.92 -1.47 8.52
CA THR A 127 -14.78 -2.33 9.70
C THR A 127 -14.97 -3.83 9.49
N ALA A 128 -15.37 -4.29 8.30
CA ALA A 128 -15.54 -5.70 8.00
C ALA A 128 -14.25 -6.38 7.49
N VAL A 129 -13.31 -5.64 6.89
CA VAL A 129 -12.11 -6.22 6.24
C VAL A 129 -10.90 -5.29 6.44
N ASN A 130 -9.79 -5.84 6.97
CA ASN A 130 -8.52 -5.11 7.13
C ASN A 130 -7.90 -4.82 5.76
N ALA A 131 -8.06 -3.61 5.23
CA ALA A 131 -7.42 -3.21 3.98
C ALA A 131 -5.88 -3.19 4.11
N ILE A 132 -5.21 -3.94 3.25
CA ILE A 132 -3.75 -4.07 3.24
C ILE A 132 -3.16 -3.25 2.08
N ALA A 133 -2.14 -2.44 2.40
CA ALA A 133 -1.28 -1.79 1.42
C ALA A 133 0.13 -2.37 1.50
N ILE A 134 0.70 -2.78 0.37
CA ILE A 134 2.07 -3.30 0.27
C ILE A 134 2.93 -2.30 -0.50
N ILE A 135 4.06 -1.91 0.08
CA ILE A 135 5.05 -1.06 -0.59
C ILE A 135 6.39 -1.77 -0.57
N ASP A 136 6.96 -2.02 -1.74
CA ASP A 136 8.26 -2.68 -1.90
C ASP A 136 9.33 -1.73 -2.43
N ALA A 137 10.58 -2.01 -2.04
CA ALA A 137 11.79 -1.34 -2.54
C ALA A 137 11.80 0.20 -2.37
N LEU A 138 11.22 0.72 -1.27
CA LEU A 138 11.21 2.16 -0.96
C LEU A 138 12.59 2.84 -1.02
N ASP A 139 13.67 2.08 -0.85
CA ASP A 139 15.07 2.52 -0.96
C ASP A 139 15.60 2.65 -2.40
N GLU A 140 14.84 2.16 -3.38
CA GLU A 140 15.13 2.30 -4.81
C GLU A 140 14.38 3.46 -5.49
N CYS A 141 13.42 4.04 -4.76
CA CYS A 141 12.91 5.39 -4.95
C CYS A 141 13.90 6.41 -4.32
#